data_AF-A0AAU5HJM3-F1
#
_entry.id   AF-A0AAU5HJM3-F1
#
_cell.length_a   1.000
_cell.length_b   1.000
_cell.length_c   1.000
_cell.angle_alpha   90.00
_cell.angle_beta   90.00
_cell.angle_gamma   90.00
#
_symmetry.space_group_name_H-M   'P 1'
#
loop_
_entity.id
_entity.type
_entity.pdbx_description
1 polymer ?
#
loop_
_entity_poly.entity_id
_entity_poly.type
_entity_poly.pdbx_seq_one_letter_code
_entity_poly.pdbx_strand_id
1 'polypeptide(L)'
;MTQQSESTTDSSTAMREAAAPTSPFTPSSPPLAEPRPLGERRVWPRAFHDRLTAPLPGLKAFARFAREGSVRPRPEGLADIPQLPFAPEPLPQVDALTVAVTWAGHASWVVQIGGLTILTDPVWSRRILGTPARITPVGVAWETLPPIDAVVISHNHYDHLDAPTLRRLPRHTPVFAPAGLGSWFRRRRFTHVTELDWWEAAQLDGVRLDFVPSHHWSKRTLTDTCHSLWGGWVMTAPDGRRVYFAGDTGYGHWFARIGHRYPGIDLALLPIGAYDPRWWLSDVHCDPEEAVQAAQDLGARRMAPMHWGTFVLSAEPVLEPLTRVRAAWEKAELARENLWDLPVGASRVLE
;
A
#
# COMPACT_ATOMS: atom_id res chain seq x y z
N MET A 1 -88.51 5.92 -12.59
CA MET A 1 -88.95 4.59 -12.15
C MET A 1 -88.12 3.59 -12.96
N THR A 2 -87.31 2.76 -12.27
CA THR A 2 -86.77 1.45 -12.70
C THR A 2 -85.84 1.44 -13.95
N GLN A 3 -84.51 1.41 -13.81
CA GLN A 3 -83.62 0.20 -13.74
C GLN A 3 -83.96 -0.85 -14.82
N GLN A 4 -83.06 -1.42 -15.63
CA GLN A 4 -81.70 -1.90 -15.34
C GLN A 4 -80.75 -1.80 -16.54
N SER A 5 -79.47 -1.80 -16.18
CA SER A 5 -78.24 -1.76 -16.97
C SER A 5 -77.81 -3.13 -17.48
N GLU A 6 -77.36 -3.20 -18.73
CA GLU A 6 -76.61 -4.34 -19.28
C GLU A 6 -75.09 -4.08 -19.30
N SER A 7 -74.40 -5.20 -19.18
CA SER A 7 -72.97 -5.41 -19.01
C SER A 7 -72.22 -5.32 -20.35
N THR A 8 -71.05 -4.66 -20.33
CA THR A 8 -69.95 -4.96 -21.24
C THR A 8 -68.64 -5.01 -20.47
N THR A 9 -67.96 -6.14 -20.65
CA THR A 9 -66.66 -6.55 -20.12
C THR A 9 -65.55 -5.72 -20.79
N ASP A 10 -64.64 -5.16 -20.00
CA ASP A 10 -63.35 -4.68 -20.50
C ASP A 10 -62.22 -5.31 -19.68
N SER A 11 -61.29 -5.97 -20.37
CA SER A 11 -60.21 -6.75 -19.81
C SER A 11 -58.93 -5.92 -19.81
N SER A 12 -58.58 -5.31 -18.66
CA SER A 12 -57.25 -4.72 -18.46
C SER A 12 -56.41 -5.63 -17.56
N THR A 13 -55.44 -6.31 -18.17
CA THR A 13 -54.42 -7.12 -17.48
C THR A 13 -53.47 -6.20 -16.72
N ALA A 14 -53.61 -6.12 -15.39
CA ALA A 14 -52.66 -5.43 -14.53
C ALA A 14 -51.41 -6.31 -14.33
N MET A 15 -50.26 -5.87 -14.84
CA MET A 15 -48.96 -6.41 -14.48
C MET A 15 -48.68 -6.08 -13.00
N ARG A 16 -48.62 -7.11 -12.16
CA ARG A 16 -48.13 -7.00 -10.78
C ARG A 16 -46.61 -6.76 -10.82
N GLU A 17 -46.17 -5.69 -10.15
CA GLU A 17 -44.79 -5.50 -9.71
C GLU A 17 -44.30 -6.72 -8.93
N ALA A 18 -43.24 -7.35 -9.41
CA ALA A 18 -42.43 -8.26 -8.62
C ALA A 18 -41.30 -7.45 -7.98
N ALA A 19 -41.46 -7.12 -6.70
CA ALA A 19 -40.38 -6.59 -5.89
C ALA A 19 -39.21 -7.58 -5.89
N ALA A 20 -38.03 -7.12 -6.31
CA ALA A 20 -36.81 -7.91 -6.26
C ALA A 20 -36.49 -8.30 -4.80
N PRO A 21 -36.06 -9.54 -4.53
CA PRO A 21 -35.74 -9.97 -3.18
C PRO A 21 -34.54 -9.16 -2.67
N THR A 22 -34.77 -8.39 -1.61
CA THR A 22 -33.73 -7.74 -0.81
C THR A 22 -32.77 -8.81 -0.29
N SER A 23 -31.52 -8.73 -0.72
CA SER A 23 -30.46 -9.67 -0.33
C SER A 23 -30.29 -9.69 1.20
N PRO A 24 -30.34 -10.86 1.86
CA PRO A 24 -30.26 -10.94 3.31
C PRO A 24 -28.79 -10.81 3.76
N PHE A 25 -28.52 -9.75 4.54
CA PHE A 25 -27.38 -9.60 5.45
C PHE A 25 -25.98 -9.77 4.84
N THR A 26 -25.47 -8.71 4.22
CA THR A 26 -24.02 -8.45 4.29
C THR A 26 -23.72 -8.10 5.75
N PRO A 27 -22.91 -8.86 6.51
CA PRO A 27 -22.58 -8.48 7.87
C PRO A 27 -21.90 -7.11 7.84
N SER A 28 -22.48 -6.13 8.54
CA SER A 28 -21.88 -4.81 8.66
C SER A 28 -20.50 -4.97 9.29
N SER A 29 -19.45 -4.52 8.60
CA SER A 29 -18.11 -4.43 9.17
C SER A 29 -18.18 -3.75 10.54
N PRO A 30 -17.43 -4.21 11.56
CA PRO A 30 -17.40 -3.52 12.85
C PRO A 30 -16.99 -2.06 12.63
N PRO A 31 -17.46 -1.12 13.45
CA PRO A 31 -17.04 0.28 13.33
C PRO A 31 -15.51 0.39 13.35
N LEU A 32 -14.99 1.43 12.69
CA LEU A 32 -13.57 1.76 12.74
C LEU A 32 -13.18 2.08 14.19
N ALA A 33 -11.95 1.72 14.59
CA ALA A 33 -11.49 1.97 15.95
C ALA A 33 -11.39 3.48 16.22
N GLU A 34 -11.63 3.91 17.46
CA GLU A 34 -11.34 5.29 17.84
C GLU A 34 -9.84 5.58 17.69
N PRO A 35 -9.45 6.75 17.14
CA PRO A 35 -8.05 7.13 17.03
C PRO A 35 -7.35 7.13 18.39
N ARG A 36 -6.18 6.52 18.44
CA ARG A 36 -5.31 6.49 19.61
C ARG A 36 -4.62 7.85 19.80
N PRO A 37 -4.31 8.24 21.05
CA PRO A 37 -3.52 9.43 21.32
C PRO A 37 -2.14 9.38 20.65
N LEU A 38 -1.71 10.50 20.07
CA LEU A 38 -0.40 10.59 19.43
C LEU A 38 0.74 10.43 20.45
N GLY A 39 1.77 9.67 20.07
CA GLY A 39 2.95 9.46 20.91
C GLY A 39 2.73 8.57 22.13
N GLU A 40 1.55 7.96 22.28
CA GLU A 40 1.25 7.03 23.37
C GLU A 40 2.27 5.88 23.40
N ARG A 41 2.96 5.73 24.53
CA ARG A 41 3.92 4.63 24.72
C ARG A 41 3.19 3.39 25.19
N ARG A 42 3.39 2.29 24.48
CA ARG A 42 2.76 1.01 24.77
C ARG A 42 3.80 -0.08 24.94
N VAL A 43 3.40 -1.11 25.69
CA VAL A 43 4.17 -2.33 25.83
C VAL A 43 3.59 -3.34 24.85
N TRP A 44 4.47 -3.89 24.02
CA TRP A 44 4.13 -4.86 23.00
C TRP A 44 4.70 -6.24 23.36
N PRO A 45 4.14 -7.33 22.80
CA PRO A 45 4.79 -8.63 22.83
C PRO A 45 6.23 -8.53 22.31
N ARG A 46 7.09 -9.46 22.75
CA ARG A 46 8.49 -9.50 22.27
C ARG A 46 8.60 -9.81 20.77
N ALA A 47 7.61 -10.51 20.24
CA ALA A 47 7.50 -10.82 18.82
C ALA A 47 6.05 -11.05 18.40
N PHE A 48 5.80 -10.96 17.10
CA PHE A 48 4.50 -11.07 16.44
C PHE A 48 4.43 -12.30 15.53
N HIS A 49 5.10 -13.41 15.89
CA HIS A 49 5.08 -14.64 15.09
C HIS A 49 3.67 -15.23 14.93
N ASP A 50 2.77 -14.96 15.88
CA ASP A 50 1.35 -15.30 15.83
C ASP A 50 0.59 -14.60 14.70
N ARG A 51 1.18 -13.54 14.12
CA ARG A 51 0.60 -12.76 13.03
C ARG A 51 1.08 -13.20 11.65
N LEU A 52 1.99 -14.17 11.57
CA LEU A 52 2.42 -14.75 10.30
C LEU A 52 1.24 -15.46 9.62
N THR A 53 1.07 -15.17 8.33
CA THR A 53 0.04 -15.71 7.45
C THR A 53 0.54 -16.89 6.62
N ALA A 54 1.85 -17.03 6.51
CA ALA A 54 2.54 -18.20 5.99
C ALA A 54 3.75 -18.53 6.87
N PRO A 55 4.20 -19.80 6.91
CA PRO A 55 5.42 -20.15 7.61
C PRO A 55 6.62 -19.44 6.98
N LEU A 56 7.54 -18.96 7.81
CA LEU A 56 8.81 -18.42 7.32
C LEU A 56 9.58 -19.48 6.52
N PRO A 57 10.40 -19.08 5.53
CA PRO A 57 11.17 -20.03 4.74
C PRO A 57 11.97 -21.00 5.61
N GLY A 58 11.69 -22.30 5.47
CA GLY A 58 12.35 -23.36 6.22
C GLY A 58 13.65 -23.85 5.57
N LEU A 59 14.36 -24.76 6.24
CA LEU A 59 15.64 -25.32 5.76
C LEU A 59 15.56 -25.91 4.34
N LYS A 60 14.44 -26.55 3.97
CA LYS A 60 14.22 -27.09 2.61
C LYS A 60 14.15 -25.98 1.56
N ALA A 61 13.49 -24.87 1.89
CA ALA A 61 13.39 -23.73 1.00
C ALA A 61 14.79 -23.09 0.82
N PHE A 62 15.56 -22.95 1.90
CA PHE A 62 16.96 -22.48 1.83
C PHE A 62 17.86 -23.43 1.03
N ALA A 63 17.71 -24.74 1.18
CA ALA A 63 18.45 -25.73 0.40
C ALA A 63 18.10 -25.66 -1.10
N ARG A 64 16.81 -25.50 -1.41
CA ARG A 64 16.34 -25.27 -2.78
C ARG A 64 16.91 -23.98 -3.35
N PHE A 65 16.89 -22.90 -2.57
CA PHE A 65 17.45 -21.60 -2.94
C PHE A 65 18.96 -21.68 -3.21
N ALA A 66 19.71 -22.39 -2.36
CA ALA A 66 21.14 -22.62 -2.57
C ALA A 66 21.45 -23.43 -3.84
N ARG A 67 20.54 -24.32 -4.26
CA ARG A 67 20.68 -25.17 -5.45
C ARG A 67 20.25 -24.47 -6.74
N GLU A 68 19.13 -23.76 -6.72
CA GLU A 68 18.49 -23.16 -7.90
C GLU A 68 18.88 -21.69 -8.11
N GLY A 69 19.73 -21.15 -7.24
CA GLY A 69 19.87 -19.72 -7.01
C GLY A 69 20.10 -18.84 -8.25
N SER A 70 19.18 -17.88 -8.43
CA SER A 70 19.53 -16.47 -8.52
C SER A 70 18.36 -15.65 -7.95
N VAL A 71 18.67 -14.73 -7.03
CA VAL A 71 17.76 -13.64 -6.57
C VAL A 71 18.02 -12.37 -7.36
N ARG A 72 18.80 -12.49 -8.44
CA ARG A 72 19.15 -11.38 -9.30
C ARG A 72 18.73 -11.72 -10.72
N PRO A 73 18.33 -10.71 -11.50
CA PRO A 73 18.02 -10.90 -12.90
C PRO A 73 19.29 -11.34 -13.62
N ARG A 74 19.12 -12.11 -14.69
CA ARG A 74 20.21 -12.37 -15.63
C ARG A 74 20.62 -11.06 -16.31
N PRO A 75 21.84 -10.96 -16.90
CA PRO A 75 22.29 -9.74 -17.57
C PRO A 75 21.28 -9.20 -18.59
N GLU A 76 20.57 -10.08 -19.30
CA GLU A 76 19.53 -9.72 -20.27
C GLU A 76 18.35 -9.01 -19.59
N GLY A 77 17.96 -9.44 -18.38
CA GLY A 77 16.90 -8.80 -17.59
C GLY A 77 17.28 -7.44 -17.01
N LEU A 78 18.55 -7.04 -17.11
CA LEU A 78 19.05 -5.71 -16.73
C LEU A 78 19.29 -4.80 -17.95
N ALA A 79 19.19 -5.32 -19.18
CA ALA A 79 19.48 -4.56 -20.39
C ALA A 79 18.54 -3.36 -20.57
N ASP A 80 17.32 -3.45 -20.03
CA ASP A 80 16.28 -2.44 -20.16
C ASP A 80 16.30 -1.36 -19.06
N ILE A 81 17.32 -1.33 -18.20
CA ILE A 81 17.47 -0.24 -17.20
C ILE A 81 17.36 1.16 -17.82
N PRO A 82 17.97 1.48 -18.99
CA PRO A 82 17.84 2.80 -19.61
C PRO A 82 16.42 3.17 -20.06
N GLN A 83 15.52 2.20 -20.15
CA GLN A 83 14.12 2.39 -20.54
C GLN A 83 13.18 2.55 -19.34
N LEU A 84 13.70 2.43 -18.11
CA LEU A 84 12.89 2.63 -16.91
C LEU A 84 12.33 4.06 -16.87
N PRO A 85 11.02 4.20 -16.63
CA PRO A 85 10.37 5.51 -16.70
C PRO A 85 10.82 6.38 -15.52
N PHE A 86 11.52 7.47 -15.84
CA PHE A 86 12.04 8.45 -14.88
C PHE A 86 11.78 9.86 -15.42
N ALA A 87 10.93 10.60 -14.72
CA ALA A 87 10.49 11.94 -15.12
C ALA A 87 10.30 12.80 -13.86
N PRO A 88 11.40 13.22 -13.20
CA PRO A 88 11.31 14.11 -12.06
C PRO A 88 10.69 15.45 -12.47
N GLU A 89 9.64 15.84 -11.76
CA GLU A 89 8.96 17.12 -11.93
C GLU A 89 8.78 17.81 -10.56
N PRO A 90 8.51 19.13 -10.53
CA PRO A 90 8.17 19.82 -9.29
C PRO A 90 6.93 19.21 -8.64
N LEU A 91 6.95 19.10 -7.30
CA LEU A 91 5.79 18.66 -6.53
C LEU A 91 4.60 19.60 -6.77
N PRO A 92 3.38 19.06 -6.94
CA PRO A 92 2.19 19.87 -7.15
C PRO A 92 1.93 20.74 -5.91
N GLN A 93 1.56 22.00 -6.15
CA GLN A 93 1.11 22.90 -5.09
C GLN A 93 -0.39 22.72 -4.95
N VAL A 94 -0.80 22.00 -3.91
CA VAL A 94 -2.20 21.65 -3.65
C VAL A 94 -2.66 22.20 -2.31
N ASP A 95 -3.95 22.52 -2.22
CA ASP A 95 -4.58 22.95 -0.97
C ASP A 95 -4.99 21.76 -0.10
N ALA A 96 -5.57 22.04 1.08
CA ALA A 96 -5.99 21.00 2.00
C ALA A 96 -7.18 20.17 1.48
N LEU A 97 -7.87 20.65 0.44
CA LEU A 97 -9.02 20.00 -0.20
C LEU A 97 -8.61 19.26 -1.47
N THR A 98 -7.33 18.99 -1.67
CA THR A 98 -6.84 18.30 -2.85
C THR A 98 -5.84 17.23 -2.42
N VAL A 99 -6.01 16.00 -2.90
CA VAL A 99 -5.05 14.92 -2.63
C VAL A 99 -4.10 14.80 -3.79
N ALA A 100 -2.80 14.82 -3.53
CA ALA A 100 -1.78 14.57 -4.54
C ALA A 100 -0.81 13.49 -4.08
N VAL A 101 -0.30 12.72 -5.04
CA VAL A 101 0.72 11.70 -4.80
C VAL A 101 1.85 11.90 -5.79
N THR A 102 3.08 11.78 -5.31
CA THR A 102 4.30 11.79 -6.14
C THR A 102 5.13 10.56 -5.83
N TRP A 103 5.49 9.80 -6.87
CA TRP A 103 6.28 8.59 -6.68
C TRP A 103 7.78 8.92 -6.62
N ALA A 104 8.39 8.85 -5.44
CA ALA A 104 9.83 9.09 -5.29
C ALA A 104 10.69 7.89 -5.71
N GLY A 105 10.06 6.74 -5.95
CA GLY A 105 10.67 5.46 -6.31
C GLY A 105 10.62 4.44 -5.18
N HIS A 106 10.69 3.16 -5.54
CA HIS A 106 10.47 2.02 -4.64
C HIS A 106 9.08 2.09 -3.98
N ALA A 107 8.97 1.91 -2.66
CA ALA A 107 7.75 2.14 -1.88
C ALA A 107 7.63 3.57 -1.34
N SER A 108 8.53 4.48 -1.74
CA SER A 108 8.55 5.85 -1.23
C SER A 108 7.62 6.76 -2.02
N TRP A 109 6.60 7.28 -1.35
CA TRP A 109 5.67 8.26 -1.88
C TRP A 109 5.72 9.54 -1.06
N VAL A 110 5.54 10.67 -1.75
CA VAL A 110 5.10 11.93 -1.14
C VAL A 110 3.60 12.00 -1.32
N VAL A 111 2.85 11.97 -0.22
CA VAL A 111 1.38 12.01 -0.22
C VAL A 111 0.94 13.31 0.43
N GLN A 112 0.33 14.20 -0.34
CA GLN A 112 -0.31 15.41 0.15
C GLN A 112 -1.80 15.13 0.34
N ILE A 113 -2.29 15.15 1.58
CA ILE A 113 -3.67 14.79 1.92
C ILE A 113 -4.14 15.58 3.13
N GLY A 114 -5.33 16.21 3.04
CA GLY A 114 -5.88 16.99 4.15
C GLY A 114 -4.99 18.13 4.64
N GLY A 115 -4.15 18.69 3.77
CA GLY A 115 -3.18 19.73 4.10
C GLY A 115 -1.85 19.22 4.67
N LEU A 116 -1.69 17.91 4.87
CA LEU A 116 -0.45 17.30 5.34
C LEU A 116 0.40 16.78 4.19
N THR A 117 1.73 16.88 4.32
CA THR A 117 2.71 16.13 3.54
C THR A 117 3.20 14.91 4.33
N ILE A 118 2.83 13.73 3.86
CA ILE A 118 3.17 12.44 4.47
C ILE A 118 4.15 11.68 3.58
N LEU A 119 5.23 11.17 4.15
CA LEU A 119 6.12 10.23 3.47
C LEU A 119 5.77 8.79 3.83
N THR A 120 5.60 7.93 2.83
CA THR A 120 5.52 6.47 3.02
C THR A 120 6.91 5.88 2.89
N ASP A 121 7.33 5.00 3.81
CA ASP A 121 8.57 4.21 3.72
C ASP A 121 9.76 4.94 3.04
N PRO A 122 10.23 6.07 3.60
CA PRO A 122 11.08 6.99 2.86
C PRO A 122 12.51 6.45 2.70
N VAL A 123 12.93 6.20 1.45
CA VAL A 123 14.27 5.72 1.09
C VAL A 123 14.90 6.59 0.00
N TRP A 124 15.60 7.63 0.44
CA TRP A 124 16.40 8.52 -0.41
C TRP A 124 17.86 8.04 -0.57
N SER A 125 18.23 6.94 0.08
CA SER A 125 19.58 6.40 -0.01
C SER A 125 19.88 5.82 -1.39
N ARG A 126 21.13 6.05 -1.86
CA ARG A 126 21.65 5.44 -3.09
C ARG A 126 21.75 3.90 -2.97
N ARG A 127 22.01 3.40 -1.77
CA ARG A 127 22.16 1.97 -1.45
C ARG A 127 21.43 1.65 -0.17
N ILE A 128 20.81 0.48 -0.15
CA ILE A 128 20.28 -0.17 1.05
C ILE A 128 21.21 -1.32 1.41
N LEU A 129 21.20 -1.73 2.68
CA LEU A 129 22.12 -2.77 3.13
C LEU A 129 21.77 -4.10 2.45
N GLY A 130 22.75 -4.74 1.82
CA GLY A 130 22.58 -6.05 1.19
C GLY A 130 22.23 -6.02 -0.31
N THR A 131 22.10 -4.84 -0.93
CA THR A 131 21.76 -4.73 -2.36
C THR A 131 22.78 -3.89 -3.15
N PRO A 132 22.77 -3.97 -4.49
CA PRO A 132 23.41 -2.98 -5.35
C PRO A 132 22.82 -1.57 -5.14
N ALA A 133 23.45 -0.57 -5.77
CA ALA A 133 22.87 0.78 -5.81
C ALA A 133 21.52 0.77 -6.55
N ARG A 134 20.63 1.70 -6.19
CA ARG A 134 19.39 1.93 -6.95
C ARG A 134 19.70 2.15 -8.43
N ILE A 135 18.92 1.51 -9.29
CA ILE A 135 19.04 1.59 -10.75
C ILE A 135 18.32 2.82 -11.30
N THR A 136 17.26 3.27 -10.62
CA THR A 136 16.57 4.53 -10.92
C THR A 136 16.86 5.56 -9.82
N PRO A 137 17.27 6.80 -10.15
CA PRO A 137 17.48 7.87 -9.16
C PRO A 137 16.21 8.18 -8.36
N VAL A 138 16.36 8.90 -7.24
CA VAL A 138 15.18 9.32 -6.46
C VAL A 138 14.43 10.36 -7.27
N GLY A 139 13.11 10.18 -7.41
CA GLY A 139 12.27 11.03 -8.25
C GLY A 139 12.05 12.43 -7.72
N VAL A 140 12.24 12.63 -6.41
CA VAL A 140 12.03 13.91 -5.73
C VAL A 140 13.32 14.29 -5.00
N ALA A 141 13.91 15.42 -5.37
CA ALA A 141 15.05 15.96 -4.64
C ALA A 141 14.63 16.28 -3.21
N TRP A 142 15.47 15.95 -2.23
CA TRP A 142 15.07 16.16 -0.84
C TRP A 142 14.96 17.64 -0.49
N GLU A 143 15.81 18.46 -1.11
CA GLU A 143 15.89 19.89 -0.91
C GLU A 143 14.65 20.62 -1.47
N THR A 144 13.86 19.94 -2.31
CA THR A 144 12.61 20.46 -2.86
C THR A 144 11.37 19.94 -2.14
N LEU A 145 11.53 19.06 -1.14
CA LEU A 145 10.40 18.60 -0.33
C LEU A 145 9.85 19.78 0.49
N PRO A 146 8.51 19.94 0.56
CA PRO A 146 7.90 20.81 1.56
C PRO A 146 8.19 20.26 2.97
N PRO A 147 7.87 21.02 4.04
CA PRO A 147 7.90 20.50 5.39
C PRO A 147 7.15 19.15 5.47
N ILE A 148 7.80 18.16 6.07
CA ILE A 148 7.23 16.81 6.23
C ILE A 148 6.46 16.78 7.55
N ASP A 149 5.15 16.63 7.46
CA ASP A 149 4.26 16.63 8.62
C ASP A 149 4.20 15.25 9.29
N ALA A 150 4.38 14.18 8.51
CA ALA A 150 4.42 12.84 9.06
C ALA A 150 5.22 11.84 8.21
N VAL A 151 5.64 10.76 8.86
CA VAL A 151 6.12 9.55 8.19
C VAL A 151 5.25 8.38 8.62
N VAL A 152 4.82 7.57 7.65
CA VAL A 152 4.20 6.26 7.91
C VAL A 152 5.16 5.15 7.49
N ILE A 153 5.26 4.11 8.32
CA ILE A 153 6.16 2.98 8.10
C ILE A 153 5.35 1.70 8.00
N SER A 154 5.50 0.93 6.92
CA SER A 154 4.82 -0.35 6.73
C SER A 154 5.43 -1.45 7.59
N HIS A 155 6.77 -1.57 7.57
CA HIS A 155 7.53 -2.60 8.27
C HIS A 155 9.01 -2.22 8.36
N ASN A 156 9.82 -3.11 8.94
CA ASN A 156 11.17 -2.77 9.35
C ASN A 156 12.28 -3.13 8.35
N HIS A 157 12.02 -3.67 7.14
CA HIS A 157 13.10 -4.02 6.21
C HIS A 157 13.92 -2.80 5.77
N TYR A 158 15.14 -3.03 5.29
CA TYR A 158 16.10 -1.95 5.00
C TYR A 158 15.68 -1.03 3.85
N ASP A 159 14.89 -1.55 2.92
CA ASP A 159 14.31 -0.86 1.78
C ASP A 159 13.00 -0.13 2.07
N HIS A 160 12.49 -0.23 3.30
CA HIS A 160 11.30 0.50 3.77
C HIS A 160 11.60 1.41 4.97
N LEU A 161 12.63 1.06 5.75
CA LEU A 161 13.07 1.78 6.93
C LEU A 161 14.55 2.16 6.81
N ASP A 162 14.79 3.28 6.11
CA ASP A 162 16.12 3.80 5.80
C ASP A 162 16.60 4.81 6.85
N ALA A 163 17.56 4.39 7.69
CA ALA A 163 18.10 5.24 8.75
C ALA A 163 18.80 6.52 8.26
N PRO A 164 19.61 6.50 7.17
CA PRO A 164 20.16 7.71 6.56
C PRO A 164 19.09 8.74 6.18
N THR A 165 17.99 8.32 5.55
CA THR A 165 16.88 9.20 5.18
C THR A 165 16.19 9.78 6.41
N LEU A 166 15.78 8.93 7.36
CA LEU A 166 15.11 9.38 8.57
C LEU A 166 15.98 10.31 9.44
N ARG A 167 17.30 10.18 9.37
CA ARG A 167 18.21 11.10 10.06
C ARG A 167 18.09 12.55 9.57
N ARG A 168 17.61 12.79 8.34
CA ARG A 168 17.43 14.12 7.77
C ARG A 168 16.20 14.86 8.32
N LEU A 169 15.26 14.13 8.93
CA LEU A 169 14.04 14.71 9.49
C LEU A 169 14.29 15.35 10.87
N PRO A 170 13.56 16.42 11.22
CA PRO A 170 13.45 16.90 12.59
C PRO A 170 13.00 15.79 13.53
N ARG A 171 13.54 15.73 14.75
CA ARG A 171 13.23 14.64 15.69
C ARG A 171 11.82 14.70 16.28
N HIS A 172 11.15 15.84 16.13
CA HIS A 172 9.75 16.02 16.50
C HIS A 172 8.78 15.69 15.37
N THR A 173 9.27 15.30 14.18
CA THR A 173 8.41 14.84 13.08
C THR A 173 7.59 13.64 13.57
N PRO A 174 6.24 13.70 13.52
CA PRO A 174 5.38 12.56 13.79
C PRO A 174 5.76 11.33 12.95
N VAL A 175 5.95 10.20 13.63
CA VAL A 175 6.18 8.90 12.99
C VAL A 175 5.07 7.94 13.43
N PHE A 176 4.40 7.36 12.46
CA PHE A 176 3.42 6.30 12.64
C PHE A 176 4.06 4.99 12.20
N ALA A 177 4.19 4.05 13.15
CA ALA A 177 4.96 2.83 12.95
C ALA A 177 4.19 1.60 13.42
N PRO A 178 4.53 0.41 12.91
CA PRO A 178 3.97 -0.84 13.40
C PRO A 178 4.34 -1.07 14.87
N ALA A 179 3.45 -1.74 15.58
CA ALA A 179 3.69 -2.24 16.93
C ALA A 179 5.08 -2.88 17.10
N GLY A 180 5.79 -2.54 18.18
CA GLY A 180 7.12 -3.06 18.51
C GLY A 180 8.30 -2.29 17.86
N LEU A 181 8.05 -1.42 16.87
CA LEU A 181 9.10 -0.68 16.19
C LEU A 181 9.51 0.63 16.90
N GLY A 182 8.74 1.11 17.86
CA GLY A 182 8.95 2.44 18.47
C GLY A 182 10.28 2.57 19.20
N SER A 183 10.82 1.47 19.75
CA SER A 183 12.14 1.48 20.38
C SER A 183 13.26 1.85 19.40
N TRP A 184 13.13 1.46 18.13
CA TRP A 184 14.11 1.75 17.07
C TRP A 184 14.19 3.25 16.78
N PHE A 185 13.04 3.93 16.76
CA PHE A 185 12.92 5.37 16.55
C PHE A 185 13.39 6.19 17.76
N ARG A 186 12.98 5.79 18.97
CA ARG A 186 13.37 6.48 20.21
C ARG A 186 14.88 6.40 20.46
N ARG A 187 15.53 5.27 20.16
CA ARG A 187 17.02 5.17 20.19
C ARG A 187 17.69 6.15 19.22
N ARG A 188 16.97 6.59 18.18
CA ARG A 188 17.39 7.62 17.21
C ARG A 188 16.84 9.01 17.53
N ARG A 189 16.36 9.20 18.76
CA ARG A 189 15.89 10.46 19.36
C ARG A 189 14.58 11.01 18.80
N PHE A 190 13.83 10.26 18.00
CA PHE A 190 12.47 10.70 17.64
C PHE A 190 11.58 10.77 18.88
N THR A 191 10.88 11.89 19.05
CA THR A 191 10.08 12.17 20.24
C THR A 191 8.60 11.88 20.04
N HIS A 192 8.10 11.96 18.80
CA HIS A 192 6.69 11.73 18.46
C HIS A 192 6.57 10.44 17.64
N VAL A 193 6.44 9.31 18.34
CA VAL A 193 6.32 7.98 17.71
C VAL A 193 5.05 7.32 18.20
N THR A 194 4.11 7.09 17.28
CA THR A 194 2.84 6.40 17.53
C THR A 194 2.94 4.98 16.98
N GLU A 195 2.86 3.98 17.86
CA GLU A 195 2.88 2.56 17.48
C GLU A 195 1.44 2.03 17.44
N LEU A 196 1.07 1.38 16.32
CA LEU A 196 -0.27 0.83 16.11
C LEU A 196 -0.22 -0.68 15.80
N ASP A 197 -1.17 -1.43 16.35
CA ASP A 197 -1.53 -2.78 15.91
C ASP A 197 -2.49 -2.67 14.70
N TRP A 198 -2.72 -3.78 14.03
CA TRP A 198 -3.71 -3.87 12.96
C TRP A 198 -5.10 -3.43 13.44
N TRP A 199 -5.77 -2.70 12.56
CA TRP A 199 -7.11 -2.14 12.76
C TRP A 199 -7.19 -1.05 13.83
N GLU A 200 -6.06 -0.61 14.38
CA GLU A 200 -5.96 0.60 15.17
C GLU A 200 -5.66 1.79 14.26
N ALA A 201 -5.98 2.98 14.76
CA ALA A 201 -5.77 4.22 14.05
C ALA A 201 -5.20 5.30 14.94
N ALA A 202 -4.68 6.36 14.32
CA ALA A 202 -4.39 7.62 14.95
C ALA A 202 -4.84 8.76 14.05
N GLN A 203 -4.89 9.98 14.57
CA GLN A 203 -5.32 11.15 13.81
C GLN A 203 -4.34 12.30 14.02
N LEU A 204 -3.92 12.92 12.92
CA LEU A 204 -3.05 14.09 12.89
C LEU A 204 -3.76 15.16 12.07
N ASP A 205 -4.06 16.31 12.69
CA ASP A 205 -4.65 17.49 12.03
C ASP A 205 -5.84 17.19 11.10
N GLY A 206 -6.72 16.28 11.54
CA GLY A 206 -7.91 15.89 10.76
C GLY A 206 -7.71 14.68 9.84
N VAL A 207 -6.47 14.35 9.47
CA VAL A 207 -6.15 13.16 8.66
C VAL A 207 -6.07 11.94 9.56
N ARG A 208 -6.89 10.93 9.24
CA ARG A 208 -6.92 9.65 9.96
C ARG A 208 -5.97 8.66 9.29
N LEU A 209 -5.17 7.99 10.11
CA LEU A 209 -4.16 7.02 9.70
C LEU A 209 -4.47 5.67 10.36
N ASP A 210 -5.04 4.74 9.60
CA ASP A 210 -5.36 3.40 10.06
C ASP A 210 -4.26 2.42 9.64
N PHE A 211 -3.71 1.67 10.60
CA PHE A 211 -2.76 0.60 10.30
C PHE A 211 -3.51 -0.70 9.98
N VAL A 212 -3.25 -1.31 8.83
CA VAL A 212 -3.99 -2.48 8.35
C VAL A 212 -3.07 -3.68 8.10
N PRO A 213 -3.58 -4.92 8.16
CA PRO A 213 -2.76 -6.11 7.95
C PRO A 213 -2.18 -6.22 6.54
N SER A 214 -1.09 -6.98 6.44
CA SER A 214 -0.53 -7.48 5.18
C SER A 214 -0.01 -8.91 5.32
N HIS A 215 0.18 -9.60 4.19
CA HIS A 215 0.84 -10.91 4.15
C HIS A 215 2.35 -10.71 4.00
N HIS A 216 3.02 -10.43 5.12
CA HIS A 216 4.47 -10.21 5.14
C HIS A 216 5.06 -10.61 6.50
N TRP A 217 6.24 -10.08 6.80
CA TRP A 217 6.97 -10.29 8.05
C TRP A 217 7.92 -9.11 8.29
N SER A 218 8.71 -9.18 9.37
CA SER A 218 9.72 -8.16 9.67
C SER A 218 11.03 -8.79 10.12
N LYS A 219 12.16 -8.19 9.72
CA LYS A 219 13.52 -8.53 10.16
C LYS A 219 14.54 -7.49 9.74
N ARG A 220 15.44 -7.12 10.65
CA ARG A 220 16.60 -6.25 10.34
C ARG A 220 17.93 -6.86 10.72
N THR A 221 17.96 -7.69 11.74
CA THR A 221 19.17 -8.30 12.27
C THR A 221 18.99 -9.82 12.30
N LEU A 222 20.04 -10.54 12.71
CA LEU A 222 20.00 -11.99 12.73
C LEU A 222 19.01 -12.55 13.79
N THR A 223 18.60 -11.75 14.77
CA THR A 223 17.89 -12.20 15.97
C THR A 223 16.58 -11.45 16.23
N ASP A 224 16.06 -10.68 15.26
CA ASP A 224 14.86 -9.85 15.44
C ASP A 224 13.71 -10.16 14.48
N THR A 225 13.69 -11.37 13.93
CA THR A 225 12.59 -11.86 13.12
C THR A 225 11.26 -11.68 13.86
N CYS A 226 10.33 -10.96 13.23
CA CYS A 226 9.00 -10.62 13.75
C CYS A 226 9.01 -9.88 15.11
N HIS A 227 10.10 -9.20 15.51
CA HIS A 227 10.12 -8.40 16.76
C HIS A 227 9.34 -7.09 16.64
N SER A 228 8.97 -6.69 15.43
CA SER A 228 7.96 -5.66 15.16
C SER A 228 6.89 -6.21 14.23
N LEU A 229 5.73 -5.58 14.22
CA LEU A 229 4.66 -5.87 13.29
C LEU A 229 5.00 -5.32 11.88
N TRP A 230 4.13 -5.61 10.91
CA TRP A 230 4.19 -5.21 9.51
C TRP A 230 2.76 -4.98 9.00
N GLY A 231 2.57 -4.20 7.93
CA GLY A 231 1.23 -3.91 7.42
C GLY A 231 1.22 -2.80 6.39
N GLY A 232 0.02 -2.31 6.08
CA GLY A 232 -0.21 -1.13 5.25
C GLY A 232 -0.90 0.00 6.03
N TRP A 233 -1.20 1.09 5.33
CA TRP A 233 -1.85 2.27 5.89
C TRP A 233 -3.04 2.69 5.03
N VAL A 234 -4.19 2.96 5.65
CA VAL A 234 -5.28 3.72 5.01
C VAL A 234 -5.23 5.13 5.57
N MET A 235 -5.01 6.09 4.67
CA MET A 235 -4.98 7.53 4.99
C MET A 235 -6.29 8.15 4.52
N THR A 236 -7.10 8.62 5.47
CA THR A 236 -8.40 9.23 5.19
C THR A 236 -8.34 10.73 5.47
N ALA A 237 -8.62 11.53 4.44
CA ALA A 237 -8.72 12.99 4.56
C ALA A 237 -9.98 13.40 5.34
N PRO A 238 -10.06 14.65 5.86
CA PRO A 238 -11.25 15.14 6.55
C PRO A 238 -12.55 15.07 5.73
N ASP A 239 -12.46 15.16 4.40
CA ASP A 239 -13.59 15.05 3.49
C ASP A 239 -13.97 13.61 3.11
N GLY A 240 -13.24 12.62 3.64
CA GLY A 240 -13.51 11.20 3.43
C GLY A 240 -12.73 10.55 2.29
N ARG A 241 -11.94 11.29 1.49
CA ARG A 241 -11.08 10.67 0.46
C ARG A 241 -10.01 9.78 1.06
N ARG A 242 -9.70 8.67 0.38
CA ARG A 242 -8.85 7.60 0.92
C ARG A 242 -7.72 7.20 -0.01
N VAL A 243 -6.51 7.18 0.54
CA VAL A 243 -5.32 6.57 -0.09
C VAL A 243 -4.91 5.36 0.74
N TYR A 244 -4.85 4.20 0.11
CA TYR A 244 -4.32 2.98 0.71
C TYR A 244 -2.87 2.77 0.26
N PHE A 245 -1.97 2.61 1.21
CA PHE A 245 -0.58 2.23 0.99
C PHE A 245 -0.37 0.80 1.51
N ALA A 246 -0.11 -0.16 0.63
CA ALA A 246 -0.04 -1.57 1.04
C ALA A 246 1.22 -1.94 1.82
N GLY A 247 2.31 -1.18 1.68
CA GLY A 247 3.64 -1.69 2.03
C GLY A 247 3.99 -2.91 1.18
N ASP A 248 4.74 -3.83 1.77
CA ASP A 248 4.99 -5.15 1.19
C ASP A 248 3.95 -6.15 1.65
N THR A 249 3.48 -6.96 0.70
CA THR A 249 2.48 -7.98 0.94
C THR A 249 2.45 -9.00 -0.18
N GLY A 250 2.31 -10.27 0.18
CA GLY A 250 1.77 -11.30 -0.70
C GLY A 250 0.27 -11.10 -0.92
N TYR A 251 -0.28 -11.81 -1.90
CA TYR A 251 -1.72 -11.78 -2.14
C TYR A 251 -2.50 -12.59 -1.11
N GLY A 252 -3.67 -12.09 -0.69
CA GLY A 252 -4.52 -12.84 0.22
C GLY A 252 -5.79 -12.11 0.65
N HIS A 253 -6.55 -12.78 1.52
CA HIS A 253 -7.89 -12.35 1.98
C HIS A 253 -7.94 -10.99 2.68
N TRP A 254 -6.78 -10.43 3.09
CA TRP A 254 -6.72 -9.11 3.71
C TRP A 254 -7.22 -8.00 2.79
N PHE A 255 -6.99 -8.08 1.46
CA PHE A 255 -7.44 -7.04 0.53
C PHE A 255 -8.95 -6.89 0.53
N ALA A 256 -9.68 -8.00 0.35
CA ALA A 256 -11.13 -7.99 0.46
C ALA A 256 -11.58 -7.48 1.83
N ARG A 257 -10.96 -7.93 2.93
CA ARG A 257 -11.33 -7.46 4.27
C ARG A 257 -11.07 -5.97 4.49
N ILE A 258 -10.00 -5.42 3.92
CA ILE A 258 -9.69 -3.98 3.93
C ILE A 258 -10.76 -3.24 3.12
N GLY A 259 -11.08 -3.69 1.90
CA GLY A 259 -12.12 -3.07 1.08
C GLY A 259 -13.51 -3.03 1.75
N HIS A 260 -13.90 -4.10 2.44
CA HIS A 260 -15.15 -4.14 3.21
C HIS A 260 -15.16 -3.21 4.43
N ARG A 261 -13.98 -2.92 5.01
CA ARG A 261 -13.86 -2.07 6.20
C ARG A 261 -13.67 -0.59 5.85
N TYR A 262 -13.11 -0.31 4.68
CA TYR A 262 -12.84 1.04 4.16
C TYR A 262 -13.45 1.20 2.75
N PRO A 263 -14.78 1.21 2.60
CA PRO A 263 -15.40 1.29 1.28
C PRO A 263 -15.05 2.60 0.57
N GLY A 264 -14.81 2.57 -0.74
CA GLY A 264 -14.49 3.78 -1.51
C GLY A 264 -13.05 4.26 -1.33
N ILE A 265 -12.08 3.35 -1.46
CA ILE A 265 -10.66 3.72 -1.60
C ILE A 265 -10.48 4.43 -2.93
N ASP A 266 -10.04 5.69 -2.93
CA ASP A 266 -9.85 6.48 -4.15
C ASP A 266 -8.58 6.07 -4.91
N LEU A 267 -7.56 5.64 -4.17
CA LEU A 267 -6.27 5.22 -4.71
C LEU A 267 -5.64 4.13 -3.85
N ALA A 268 -5.20 3.04 -4.48
CA ALA A 268 -4.37 2.01 -3.87
C ALA A 268 -2.94 2.06 -4.44
N LEU A 269 -1.95 2.26 -3.56
CA LEU A 269 -0.53 2.15 -3.85
C LEU A 269 -0.11 0.70 -3.56
N LEU A 270 0.15 -0.08 -4.62
CA LEU A 270 0.31 -1.54 -4.53
C LEU A 270 1.67 -1.99 -5.08
N PRO A 271 2.41 -2.87 -4.38
CA PRO A 271 3.67 -3.38 -4.87
C PRO A 271 3.45 -4.31 -6.08
N ILE A 272 4.32 -4.21 -7.07
CA ILE A 272 4.31 -5.11 -8.24
C ILE A 272 5.68 -5.73 -8.54
N GLY A 273 6.68 -5.49 -7.71
CA GLY A 273 8.04 -6.02 -7.86
C GLY A 273 8.39 -7.01 -6.74
N ALA A 274 9.63 -7.52 -6.77
CA ALA A 274 10.16 -8.42 -5.74
C ALA A 274 9.43 -9.78 -5.67
N TYR A 275 8.96 -10.31 -6.80
CA TYR A 275 8.12 -11.52 -6.82
C TYR A 275 8.78 -12.77 -7.39
N ASP A 276 9.93 -12.68 -8.08
CA ASP A 276 10.58 -13.86 -8.69
C ASP A 276 11.80 -14.36 -7.89
N PRO A 277 11.90 -15.66 -7.56
CA PRO A 277 11.03 -16.76 -7.95
C PRO A 277 9.75 -16.90 -7.11
N ARG A 278 8.60 -17.11 -7.78
CA ARG A 278 7.28 -17.21 -7.12
C ARG A 278 7.22 -18.25 -5.99
N TRP A 279 7.88 -19.39 -6.13
CA TRP A 279 7.89 -20.43 -5.09
C TRP A 279 8.53 -19.97 -3.77
N TRP A 280 9.32 -18.90 -3.80
CA TRP A 280 9.98 -18.31 -2.63
C TRP A 280 9.31 -17.01 -2.16
N LEU A 281 8.76 -16.22 -3.10
CA LEU A 281 8.29 -14.85 -2.80
C LEU A 281 6.77 -14.67 -2.82
N SER A 282 5.98 -15.64 -3.27
CA SER A 282 4.51 -15.51 -3.36
C SER A 282 3.81 -15.25 -2.02
N ASP A 283 4.35 -15.80 -0.93
CA ASP A 283 3.82 -15.57 0.43
C ASP A 283 4.15 -14.17 0.99
N VAL A 284 4.92 -13.34 0.29
CA VAL A 284 5.41 -12.06 0.84
C VAL A 284 5.36 -10.90 -0.14
N HIS A 285 5.27 -11.18 -1.44
CA HIS A 285 5.16 -10.19 -2.50
C HIS A 285 4.13 -10.60 -3.55
N CYS A 286 3.21 -9.68 -3.83
CA CYS A 286 2.32 -9.76 -4.98
C CYS A 286 3.13 -9.75 -6.27
N ASP A 287 2.74 -10.56 -7.24
CA ASP A 287 3.10 -10.30 -8.62
C ASP A 287 2.15 -9.25 -9.25
N PRO A 288 2.41 -8.78 -10.47
CA PRO A 288 1.62 -7.72 -11.10
C PRO A 288 0.14 -8.09 -11.28
N GLU A 289 -0.17 -9.34 -11.64
CA GLU A 289 -1.53 -9.84 -11.81
C GLU A 289 -2.28 -9.89 -10.48
N GLU A 290 -1.62 -10.38 -9.42
CA GLU A 290 -2.14 -10.36 -8.06
C GLU A 290 -2.39 -8.94 -7.55
N ALA A 291 -1.55 -7.98 -7.91
CA ALA A 291 -1.76 -6.58 -7.53
C ALA A 291 -3.00 -5.97 -8.22
N VAL A 292 -3.28 -6.33 -9.48
CA VAL A 292 -4.52 -5.95 -10.16
C VAL A 292 -5.74 -6.61 -9.51
N GLN A 293 -5.64 -7.87 -9.11
CA GLN A 293 -6.71 -8.54 -8.35
C GLN A 293 -6.93 -7.87 -6.99
N ALA A 294 -5.85 -7.54 -6.27
CA ALA A 294 -5.91 -6.84 -4.99
C ALA A 294 -6.61 -5.48 -5.10
N ALA A 295 -6.34 -4.70 -6.16
CA ALA A 295 -7.03 -3.44 -6.42
C ALA A 295 -8.55 -3.61 -6.54
N GLN A 296 -9.01 -4.67 -7.22
CA GLN A 296 -10.42 -5.01 -7.35
C GLN A 296 -11.03 -5.47 -6.02
N ASP A 297 -10.34 -6.33 -5.27
CA ASP A 297 -10.81 -6.83 -3.97
C ASP A 297 -10.92 -5.73 -2.92
N LEU A 298 -10.05 -4.73 -2.99
CA LEU A 298 -10.12 -3.50 -2.19
C LEU A 298 -11.31 -2.62 -2.58
N GLY A 299 -11.88 -2.79 -3.77
CA GLY A 299 -12.82 -1.85 -4.36
C GLY A 299 -12.18 -0.47 -4.63
N ALA A 300 -10.88 -0.45 -4.94
CA ALA A 300 -10.15 0.78 -5.19
C ALA A 300 -10.53 1.37 -6.56
N ARG A 301 -10.79 2.67 -6.61
CA ARG A 301 -11.12 3.37 -7.87
C ARG A 301 -9.94 3.43 -8.82
N ARG A 302 -8.73 3.50 -8.28
CA ARG A 302 -7.47 3.64 -9.01
C ARG A 302 -6.35 2.85 -8.34
N MET A 303 -5.36 2.45 -9.12
CA MET A 303 -4.17 1.76 -8.65
C MET A 303 -2.92 2.50 -9.13
N ALA A 304 -1.98 2.77 -8.22
CA ALA A 304 -0.64 3.20 -8.58
C ALA A 304 0.37 2.09 -8.21
N PRO A 305 1.01 1.45 -9.19
CA PRO A 305 2.04 0.44 -8.93
C PRO A 305 3.29 1.04 -8.27
N MET A 306 3.91 0.30 -7.35
CA MET A 306 5.14 0.69 -6.64
C MET A 306 6.06 -0.51 -6.40
N HIS A 307 7.15 -0.32 -5.64
CA HIS A 307 8.14 -1.36 -5.28
C HIS A 307 8.92 -1.98 -6.45
N TRP A 308 8.83 -1.40 -7.64
CA TRP A 308 9.51 -1.90 -8.85
C TRP A 308 10.46 -0.86 -9.44
N GLY A 309 11.34 -1.31 -10.34
CA GLY A 309 12.18 -0.43 -11.16
C GLY A 309 13.18 0.45 -10.42
N THR A 310 13.40 0.23 -9.10
CA THR A 310 14.24 1.12 -8.27
C THR A 310 15.43 0.42 -7.67
N PHE A 311 15.23 -0.71 -7.00
CA PHE A 311 16.28 -1.60 -6.51
C PHE A 311 16.11 -2.97 -7.16
N VAL A 312 17.21 -3.71 -7.29
CA VAL A 312 17.20 -5.10 -7.77
C VAL A 312 17.15 -6.01 -6.53
N LEU A 313 15.95 -6.52 -6.22
CA LEU A 313 15.67 -7.29 -5.00
C LEU A 313 15.41 -8.79 -5.25
N SER A 314 15.22 -9.16 -6.51
CA SER A 314 14.67 -10.44 -6.97
C SER A 314 15.06 -10.69 -8.42
N ALA A 315 14.62 -11.81 -8.99
CA ALA A 315 15.10 -12.30 -10.27
C ALA A 315 14.38 -11.76 -11.51
N GLU A 316 13.25 -11.05 -11.37
CA GLU A 316 12.49 -10.59 -12.53
C GLU A 316 13.24 -9.52 -13.35
N PRO A 317 13.08 -9.49 -14.68
CA PRO A 317 13.57 -8.40 -15.51
C PRO A 317 13.01 -7.04 -15.08
N VAL A 318 13.82 -5.98 -15.15
CA VAL A 318 13.48 -4.68 -14.52
C VAL A 318 12.22 -4.01 -15.09
N LEU A 319 11.87 -4.26 -16.36
CA LEU A 319 10.65 -3.75 -17.01
C LEU A 319 9.47 -4.73 -16.99
N GLU A 320 9.70 -5.98 -16.61
CA GLU A 320 8.65 -7.00 -16.61
C GLU A 320 7.47 -6.62 -15.69
N PRO A 321 7.67 -6.08 -14.47
CA PRO A 321 6.57 -5.63 -13.62
C PRO A 321 5.61 -4.68 -14.34
N LEU A 322 6.13 -3.63 -15.00
CA LEU A 322 5.32 -2.64 -15.70
C LEU A 322 4.57 -3.25 -16.89
N THR A 323 5.23 -4.13 -17.62
CA THR A 323 4.63 -4.79 -18.79
C THR A 323 3.47 -5.69 -18.37
N ARG A 324 3.69 -6.50 -17.32
CA ARG A 324 2.68 -7.43 -16.80
C ARG A 324 1.52 -6.71 -16.12
N VAL A 325 1.75 -5.66 -15.32
CA VAL A 325 0.64 -4.93 -14.68
C VAL A 325 -0.27 -4.28 -15.71
N ARG A 326 0.28 -3.72 -16.80
CA ARG A 326 -0.49 -3.13 -17.89
C ARG A 326 -1.34 -4.18 -18.60
N ALA A 327 -0.74 -5.33 -18.94
CA ALA A 327 -1.45 -6.42 -19.58
C ALA A 327 -2.55 -7.02 -18.67
N ALA A 328 -2.27 -7.17 -17.37
CA ALA A 328 -3.24 -7.64 -16.39
C ALA A 328 -4.40 -6.66 -16.23
N TRP A 329 -4.13 -5.35 -16.19
CA TRP A 329 -5.13 -4.30 -16.09
C TRP A 329 -6.06 -4.26 -17.32
N GLU A 330 -5.47 -4.35 -18.52
CA GLU A 330 -6.22 -4.43 -19.78
C GLU A 330 -7.08 -5.69 -19.84
N LYS A 331 -6.53 -6.85 -19.47
CA LYS A 331 -7.26 -8.13 -19.42
C LYS A 331 -8.43 -8.10 -18.42
N ALA A 332 -8.31 -7.34 -17.34
CA ALA A 332 -9.38 -7.13 -16.37
C ALA A 332 -10.44 -6.11 -16.85
N GLU A 333 -10.31 -5.56 -18.07
CA GLU A 333 -11.22 -4.59 -18.67
C GLU A 333 -11.41 -3.32 -17.82
N LEU A 334 -10.36 -2.94 -17.07
CA LEU A 334 -10.35 -1.76 -16.23
C LEU A 334 -9.95 -0.52 -17.04
N ALA A 335 -10.57 0.63 -16.74
CA ALA A 335 -10.32 1.88 -17.45
C ALA A 335 -8.84 2.30 -17.35
N ARG A 336 -8.22 2.64 -18.48
CA ARG A 336 -6.76 2.89 -18.57
C ARG A 336 -6.31 4.06 -17.70
N GLU A 337 -7.14 5.09 -17.60
CA GLU A 337 -6.93 6.29 -16.79
C GLU A 337 -6.88 6.02 -15.28
N ASN A 338 -7.39 4.87 -14.84
CA ASN A 338 -7.38 4.45 -13.44
C ASN A 338 -6.12 3.65 -13.05
N LEU A 339 -5.28 3.27 -14.03
CA LEU A 339 -3.93 2.75 -13.78
C LEU A 339 -2.92 3.89 -13.79
N TRP A 340 -2.41 4.25 -12.63
CA TRP A 340 -1.41 5.30 -12.43
C TRP A 340 -0.01 4.71 -12.40
N ASP A 341 0.43 4.16 -13.53
CA ASP A 341 1.75 3.60 -13.78
C ASP A 341 2.80 4.69 -14.03
N LEU A 342 3.01 5.53 -13.01
CA LEU A 342 3.82 6.74 -13.09
C LEU A 342 5.31 6.45 -13.33
N PRO A 343 6.02 7.30 -14.08
CA PRO A 343 7.48 7.36 -13.98
C PRO A 343 7.92 7.78 -12.58
N VAL A 344 9.09 7.33 -12.15
CA VAL A 344 9.69 7.82 -10.90
C VAL A 344 9.90 9.33 -11.02
N GLY A 345 9.33 10.08 -10.06
CA GLY A 345 9.36 11.53 -9.97
C GLY A 345 8.09 12.23 -10.43
N ALA A 346 7.15 11.52 -11.07
CA ALA A 346 5.89 12.12 -11.51
C ALA A 346 4.79 12.08 -10.44
N SER A 347 3.83 12.97 -10.66
CA SER A 347 2.73 13.28 -9.75
C SER A 347 1.37 13.04 -10.40
N ARG A 348 0.38 12.74 -9.55
CA ARG A 348 -1.04 12.76 -9.90
C ARG A 348 -1.85 13.40 -8.79
N VAL A 349 -2.94 14.03 -9.18
CA VAL A 349 -3.89 14.70 -8.29
C VAL A 349 -5.22 13.96 -8.37
N LEU A 350 -5.83 13.72 -7.21
CA LEU A 350 -7.22 13.30 -7.07
C LEU A 350 -8.06 14.57 -6.91
N GLU A 351 -8.68 15.00 -8.01
CA GLU A 351 -9.68 16.07 -8.00
C GLU A 351 -10.97 15.63 -7.30
#